data_AF-K9Y2M9-F1
#
_entry.id   AF-K9Y2M9-F1
#
_cell.length_a   1.000
_cell.length_b   1.000
_cell.length_c   1.000
_cell.angle_alpha   90.00
_cell.angle_beta   90.00
_cell.angle_gamma   90.00
#
_symmetry.space_group_name_H-M   'P 1'
#
loop_
_entity.id
_entity.type
_entity.pdbx_description
1 polymer ?
#
loop_
_entity_poly.entity_id
_entity_poly.type
_entity_poly.pdbx_seq_one_letter_code
_entity_poly.pdbx_strand_id
1 'polypeptide(L)'
;MNAAAAQNLIFFGMKKLGKAVAEVTLEDCNSEILIPLAFLDSIAAAELIIRGHILEVEAETEMEDLRAIELIHGYSSQIAFPRLPEVLRKSTGYIIKNLDIYRQTAHLRTRLFGEEVNSQELVEFTLRFAFEAIEPMMIEFWEQIILLHLPEYDFEIDQHIETYLIRYQIDVSDHDSMGM
;
A
#
# COMPACT_ATOMS: atom_id res chain seq x y z
N MET A 1 -4.72 12.03 -21.16
CA MET A 1 -3.34 11.82 -20.65
C MET A 1 -3.37 11.43 -19.18
N ASN A 2 -4.09 12.17 -18.33
CA ASN A 2 -4.11 11.96 -16.88
C ASN A 2 -4.79 10.65 -16.44
N ALA A 3 -5.87 10.21 -17.10
CA ALA A 3 -6.53 8.94 -16.80
C ALA A 3 -5.63 7.70 -17.00
N ALA A 4 -4.86 7.66 -18.09
CA ALA A 4 -3.90 6.57 -18.32
C ALA A 4 -2.74 6.59 -17.31
N ALA A 5 -2.28 7.78 -16.92
CA ALA A 5 -1.26 7.92 -15.88
C ALA A 5 -1.78 7.45 -14.52
N ALA A 6 -3.02 7.78 -14.16
CA ALA A 6 -3.67 7.33 -12.93
C ALA A 6 -3.72 5.81 -12.85
N GLN A 7 -4.23 5.16 -13.90
CA GLN A 7 -4.33 3.71 -13.99
C GLN A 7 -2.96 3.02 -13.91
N ASN A 8 -1.92 3.60 -14.54
CA ASN A 8 -0.56 3.08 -14.42
C ASN A 8 0.00 3.20 -13.00
N LEU A 9 -0.27 4.31 -12.29
CA LEU A 9 0.16 4.47 -10.90
C LEU A 9 -0.53 3.44 -9.99
N ILE A 10 -1.84 3.26 -10.14
CA ILE A 10 -2.63 2.29 -9.37
C ILE A 10 -2.10 0.88 -9.61
N PHE A 11 -2.00 0.46 -10.87
CA PHE A 11 -1.52 -0.88 -11.24
C PHE A 11 -0.10 -1.15 -10.74
N PHE A 12 0.82 -0.20 -10.95
CA PHE A 12 2.19 -0.34 -10.48
C PHE A 12 2.26 -0.38 -8.94
N GLY A 13 1.45 0.43 -8.27
CA GLY A 13 1.30 0.41 -6.82
C GLY A 13 0.81 -0.94 -6.31
N MET A 14 -0.25 -1.51 -6.89
CA MET A 14 -0.78 -2.83 -6.51
C MET A 14 0.26 -3.94 -6.68
N LYS A 15 0.95 -3.98 -7.84
CA LYS A 15 2.05 -4.95 -8.07
C LYS A 15 3.19 -4.79 -7.08
N LYS A 16 3.54 -3.55 -6.74
CA LYS A 16 4.59 -3.26 -5.77
C LYS A 16 4.18 -3.65 -4.35
N LEU A 17 2.91 -3.47 -3.98
CA LEU A 17 2.38 -3.88 -2.68
C LEU A 17 2.39 -5.41 -2.53
N GLY A 18 1.90 -6.14 -3.55
CA GLY A 18 1.93 -7.60 -3.57
C GLY A 18 3.34 -8.16 -3.45
N LYS A 19 4.31 -7.54 -4.15
CA LYS A 19 5.72 -7.88 -4.01
C LYS A 19 6.25 -7.63 -2.58
N ALA A 20 5.95 -6.49 -1.98
CA ALA A 20 6.39 -6.19 -0.62
C ALA A 20 5.83 -7.19 0.41
N VAL A 21 4.55 -7.57 0.28
CA VAL A 21 3.91 -8.60 1.11
C VAL A 21 4.58 -9.96 0.92
N ALA A 22 4.87 -10.34 -0.32
CA ALA A 22 5.64 -11.55 -0.59
C ALA A 22 7.01 -11.52 0.10
N GLU A 23 7.80 -10.46 -0.10
CA GLU A 23 9.16 -10.39 0.42
C GLU A 23 9.24 -10.45 1.97
N VAL A 24 8.22 -10.02 2.70
CA VAL A 24 8.18 -10.13 4.17
C VAL A 24 7.60 -11.44 4.71
N THR A 25 7.02 -12.29 3.85
CA THR A 25 6.41 -13.57 4.24
C THR A 25 7.25 -14.78 3.85
N LEU A 26 8.19 -14.62 2.93
CA LEU A 26 9.09 -15.67 2.48
C LEU A 26 10.33 -15.78 3.36
N GLU A 27 10.57 -16.98 3.89
CA GLU A 27 11.74 -17.25 4.73
C GLU A 27 13.06 -16.99 4.02
N ASP A 28 13.13 -17.25 2.71
CA ASP A 28 14.30 -16.98 1.87
C ASP A 28 14.54 -15.49 1.62
N CYS A 29 13.54 -14.63 1.87
CA CYS A 29 13.63 -13.18 1.77
C CYS A 29 13.84 -12.50 3.13
N ASN A 30 13.91 -13.26 4.23
CA ASN A 30 14.16 -12.75 5.58
C ASN A 30 15.64 -12.40 5.82
N SER A 31 16.19 -11.53 4.99
CA SER A 31 17.51 -10.92 5.20
C SER A 31 17.40 -9.56 5.87
N GLU A 32 18.45 -9.14 6.57
CA GLU A 32 18.55 -7.85 7.28
C GLU A 32 18.29 -6.63 6.36
N ILE A 33 18.43 -6.77 5.05
CA ILE A 33 18.26 -5.67 4.07
C ILE A 33 16.89 -5.75 3.37
N LEU A 34 16.42 -6.95 3.06
CA LEU A 34 15.20 -7.14 2.28
C LEU A 34 13.95 -6.73 3.08
N ILE A 35 13.88 -7.01 4.38
CA ILE A 35 12.71 -6.66 5.21
C ILE A 35 12.51 -5.14 5.31
N PRO A 36 13.54 -4.32 5.65
CA PRO A 36 13.42 -2.86 5.58
C PRO A 36 13.04 -2.34 4.21
N LEU A 37 13.57 -2.94 3.13
CA LEU A 37 13.27 -2.53 1.77
C LEU A 37 11.81 -2.82 1.40
N ALA A 38 11.32 -4.02 1.71
CA ALA A 38 9.93 -4.42 1.48
C ALA A 38 8.95 -3.52 2.28
N PHE A 39 9.29 -3.18 3.53
CA PHE A 39 8.53 -2.20 4.31
C PHE A 39 8.46 -0.84 3.60
N LEU A 40 9.60 -0.29 3.14
CA LEU A 40 9.64 0.97 2.39
C LEU A 40 8.91 0.88 1.05
N ASP A 41 8.95 -0.28 0.40
CA ASP A 41 8.27 -0.54 -0.86
C ASP A 41 6.75 -0.60 -0.68
N SER A 42 6.24 -1.12 0.45
CA SER A 42 4.81 -1.06 0.79
C SER A 42 4.32 0.38 0.95
N ILE A 43 5.13 1.25 1.54
CA ILE A 43 4.84 2.69 1.67
C ILE A 43 4.80 3.34 0.29
N ALA A 44 5.82 3.10 -0.54
CA ALA A 44 5.87 3.64 -1.89
C ALA A 44 4.70 3.13 -2.75
N ALA A 45 4.30 1.88 -2.57
CA ALA A 45 3.13 1.29 -3.23
C ALA A 45 1.84 2.02 -2.83
N ALA A 46 1.61 2.23 -1.53
CA ALA A 46 0.46 2.99 -1.03
C ALA A 46 0.45 4.43 -1.55
N GLU A 47 1.61 5.10 -1.63
CA GLU A 47 1.70 6.43 -2.23
C GLU A 47 1.22 6.44 -3.69
N LEU A 48 1.58 5.42 -4.47
CA LEU A 48 1.18 5.31 -5.88
C LEU A 48 -0.31 5.04 -6.01
N ILE A 49 -0.85 4.12 -5.22
CA ILE A 49 -2.29 3.77 -5.23
C ILE A 49 -3.12 5.00 -4.87
N ILE A 50 -2.79 5.67 -3.75
CA ILE A 50 -3.56 6.82 -3.27
C ILE A 50 -3.48 7.99 -4.24
N ARG A 51 -2.27 8.33 -4.73
CA ARG A 51 -2.10 9.42 -5.70
C ARG A 51 -2.75 9.10 -7.04
N GLY A 52 -2.67 7.85 -7.48
CA GLY A 52 -3.34 7.38 -8.68
C GLY A 52 -4.85 7.53 -8.60
N HIS A 53 -5.47 7.17 -7.48
CA HIS A 53 -6.92 7.35 -7.32
C HIS A 53 -7.32 8.83 -7.24
N ILE A 54 -6.55 9.67 -6.52
CA ILE A 54 -6.79 11.12 -6.51
C ILE A 54 -6.71 11.68 -7.93
N LEU A 55 -5.69 11.27 -8.69
CA LEU A 55 -5.48 11.70 -10.07
C LEU A 55 -6.62 11.25 -11.00
N GLU A 56 -7.14 10.04 -10.80
CA GLU A 56 -8.29 9.50 -11.51
C GLU A 56 -9.53 10.38 -11.31
N VAL A 57 -9.89 10.65 -10.05
CA VAL A 57 -11.07 11.45 -9.70
C VAL A 57 -10.93 12.91 -10.13
N GLU A 58 -9.78 13.55 -9.84
CA GLU A 58 -9.57 14.97 -10.17
C GLU A 58 -9.52 15.17 -11.71
N ALA A 59 -9.06 14.19 -12.49
CA ALA A 59 -9.03 14.26 -13.95
C ALA A 59 -10.43 14.35 -14.60
N GLU A 60 -11.49 13.88 -13.92
CA GLU A 60 -12.87 14.01 -14.39
C GLU A 60 -13.43 15.43 -14.22
N THR A 61 -12.81 16.24 -13.36
CA THR A 61 -13.32 17.56 -12.91
C THR A 61 -12.52 18.77 -13.41
N GLU A 62 -11.77 18.64 -14.51
CA GLU A 62 -10.88 19.70 -15.05
C GLU A 62 -9.71 20.10 -14.12
N MET A 63 -8.95 19.11 -13.66
CA MET A 63 -7.74 19.33 -12.84
C MET A 63 -6.67 20.21 -13.52
N GLU A 64 -6.03 21.07 -12.72
CA GLU A 64 -4.88 21.88 -13.14
C GLU A 64 -3.63 21.03 -13.47
N ASP A 65 -2.91 21.37 -14.54
CA ASP A 65 -1.72 20.62 -14.97
C ASP A 65 -0.63 20.51 -13.89
N LEU A 66 -0.43 21.57 -13.09
CA LEU A 66 0.56 21.55 -12.00
C LEU A 66 0.18 20.50 -10.94
N ARG A 67 -1.11 20.42 -10.59
CA ARG A 67 -1.64 19.45 -9.64
C ARG A 67 -1.44 18.02 -10.14
N ALA A 68 -1.69 17.79 -11.44
CA ALA A 68 -1.43 16.50 -12.08
C ALA A 68 0.04 16.08 -11.96
N ILE A 69 0.96 17.01 -12.25
CA ILE A 69 2.42 16.78 -12.14
C ILE A 69 2.82 16.46 -10.70
N GLU A 70 2.28 17.19 -9.72
CA GLU A 70 2.56 16.92 -8.31
C GLU A 70 2.11 15.51 -7.89
N LEU A 71 0.92 15.06 -8.33
CA LEU A 71 0.41 13.73 -8.03
C LEU A 71 1.25 12.63 -8.66
N ILE A 72 1.63 12.80 -9.94
CA ILE A 72 2.46 11.83 -10.67
C ILE A 72 3.84 11.69 -10.02
N HIS A 73 4.49 12.81 -9.73
CA HIS A 73 5.89 12.79 -9.32
C HIS A 73 6.11 12.73 -7.81
N GLY A 74 5.14 13.18 -6.99
CA GLY A 74 5.24 13.13 -5.53
C GLY A 74 6.28 14.09 -4.93
N TYR A 75 6.81 15.04 -5.70
CA TYR A 75 7.85 15.97 -5.23
C TYR A 75 7.32 17.10 -4.33
N SER A 76 6.00 17.24 -4.21
CA SER A 76 5.38 18.30 -3.42
C SER A 76 5.20 17.90 -1.96
N SER A 77 5.60 18.78 -1.03
CA SER A 77 5.35 18.60 0.41
C SER A 77 3.86 18.54 0.75
N GLN A 78 2.99 19.02 -0.14
CA GLN A 78 1.54 18.92 0.00
C GLN A 78 1.01 17.50 -0.26
N ILE A 79 1.76 16.70 -1.01
CA ILE A 79 1.41 15.32 -1.41
C ILE A 79 2.38 14.31 -0.76
N ALA A 80 3.07 14.72 0.31
CA ALA A 80 3.93 13.83 1.09
C ALA A 80 3.10 12.72 1.75
N PHE A 81 3.68 11.51 1.87
CA PHE A 81 3.02 10.32 2.42
C PHE A 81 2.16 10.55 3.68
N PRO A 82 2.63 11.25 4.73
CA PRO A 82 1.80 11.45 5.93
C PRO A 82 0.54 12.29 5.70
N ARG A 83 0.50 13.09 4.63
CA ARG A 83 -0.63 13.96 4.27
C ARG A 83 -1.62 13.32 3.31
N LEU A 84 -1.22 12.27 2.60
CA LEU A 84 -2.06 11.61 1.60
C LEU A 84 -3.45 11.20 2.10
N PRO A 85 -3.66 10.72 3.34
CA PRO A 85 -5.01 10.40 3.81
C PRO A 85 -5.95 11.61 3.83
N GLU A 86 -5.42 12.80 4.19
CA GLU A 86 -6.21 14.03 4.19
C GLU A 86 -6.51 14.51 2.77
N VAL A 87 -5.53 14.41 1.87
CA VAL A 87 -5.71 14.78 0.47
C VAL A 87 -6.72 13.85 -0.20
N LEU A 88 -6.58 12.54 -0.01
CA LEU A 88 -7.50 11.52 -0.49
C LEU A 88 -8.94 11.81 -0.06
N ARG A 89 -9.15 12.08 1.24
CA ARG A 89 -10.47 12.44 1.77
C ARG A 89 -11.03 13.70 1.12
N LYS A 90 -10.20 14.72 0.90
CA LYS A 90 -10.64 15.98 0.28
C LYS A 90 -11.05 15.80 -1.18
N SER A 91 -10.30 15.00 -1.93
CA SER A 91 -10.52 14.81 -3.37
C SER A 91 -11.62 13.79 -3.67
N THR A 92 -11.77 12.76 -2.83
CA THR A 92 -12.62 11.58 -3.14
C THR A 92 -13.74 11.35 -2.11
N GLY A 93 -13.66 11.97 -0.94
CA GLY A 93 -14.54 11.68 0.20
C GLY A 93 -14.13 10.44 1.01
N TYR A 94 -13.20 9.64 0.52
CA TYR A 94 -12.79 8.39 1.17
C TYR A 94 -11.98 8.60 2.45
N ILE A 95 -12.19 7.72 3.44
CA ILE A 95 -11.45 7.69 4.69
C ILE A 95 -10.81 6.31 4.80
N ILE A 96 -9.48 6.28 4.95
CA ILE A 96 -8.74 5.02 5.17
C ILE A 96 -9.32 4.31 6.40
N LYS A 97 -9.79 3.07 6.21
CA LYS A 97 -10.47 2.28 7.25
C LYS A 97 -9.64 2.19 8.54
N ASN A 98 -8.36 1.84 8.44
CA ASN A 98 -7.43 1.82 9.56
C ASN A 98 -6.39 2.95 9.49
N LEU A 99 -6.83 4.19 9.72
CA LEU A 99 -5.97 5.38 9.69
C LEU A 99 -4.86 5.34 10.76
N ASP A 100 -5.09 4.68 11.90
CA ASP A 100 -4.09 4.59 12.96
C ASP A 100 -2.90 3.71 12.52
N ILE A 101 -3.15 2.62 11.80
CA ILE A 101 -2.06 1.82 11.21
C ILE A 101 -1.30 2.61 10.16
N TYR A 102 -1.98 3.36 9.30
CA TYR A 102 -1.32 4.25 8.35
C TYR A 102 -0.37 5.24 9.05
N ARG A 103 -0.82 5.86 10.14
CA ARG A 103 -0.01 6.82 10.93
C ARG A 103 1.17 6.14 11.62
N GLN A 104 0.97 4.96 12.18
CA GLN A 104 2.03 4.19 12.82
C GLN A 104 3.10 3.79 11.79
N THR A 105 2.70 3.36 10.59
CA THR A 105 3.62 3.09 9.47
C THR A 105 4.42 4.34 9.07
N ALA A 106 3.77 5.50 8.97
CA ALA A 106 4.46 6.76 8.69
C ALA A 106 5.49 7.12 9.77
N HIS A 107 5.18 6.87 11.04
CA HIS A 107 6.10 7.08 12.14
C HIS A 107 7.28 6.09 12.12
N LEU A 108 6.99 4.81 11.87
CA LEU A 108 8.00 3.76 11.78
C LEU A 108 8.99 4.01 10.64
N ARG A 109 8.52 4.53 9.50
CA ARG A 109 9.39 5.00 8.41
C ARG A 109 10.42 6.01 8.89
N THR A 110 10.05 6.98 9.72
CA THR A 110 10.99 7.98 10.24
C THR A 110 12.01 7.34 11.18
N ARG A 111 11.56 6.43 12.06
CA ARG A 111 12.44 5.70 12.99
C ARG A 111 13.47 4.84 12.26
N LEU A 112 13.09 4.19 11.16
CA LEU A 112 13.97 3.31 10.39
C LEU A 112 15.28 3.98 9.91
N PHE A 113 15.30 5.30 9.72
CA PHE A 113 16.51 6.03 9.31
C PHE A 113 17.38 6.54 10.47
N GLY A 114 16.93 6.41 11.71
CA GLY A 114 17.63 6.93 12.89
C GLY A 114 17.85 5.91 14.01
N GLU A 115 17.20 4.75 13.94
CA GLU A 115 17.17 3.74 15.00
C GLU A 115 17.28 2.33 14.41
N GLU A 116 17.78 1.38 15.20
CA GLU A 116 17.65 -0.05 14.89
C GLU A 116 16.19 -0.47 15.11
N VAL A 117 15.53 -0.88 14.04
CA VAL A 117 14.15 -1.40 14.07
C VAL A 117 14.19 -2.91 13.89
N ASN A 118 13.44 -3.62 14.74
CA ASN A 118 13.37 -5.08 14.68
C ASN A 118 12.69 -5.54 13.38
N SER A 119 13.30 -6.48 12.67
CA SER A 119 12.73 -7.11 11.48
C SER A 119 11.32 -7.67 11.71
N GLN A 120 11.03 -8.24 12.89
CA GLN A 120 9.69 -8.74 13.20
C GLN A 120 8.65 -7.60 13.29
N GLU A 121 9.03 -6.43 13.81
CA GLU A 121 8.19 -5.23 13.84
C GLU A 121 7.91 -4.76 12.40
N LEU A 122 8.93 -4.75 11.54
CA LEU A 122 8.79 -4.38 10.13
C LEU A 122 7.89 -5.35 9.35
N VAL A 123 8.03 -6.66 9.56
CA VAL A 123 7.15 -7.67 8.94
C VAL A 123 5.71 -7.44 9.37
N GLU A 124 5.46 -7.33 10.68
CA GLU A 124 4.12 -7.09 11.22
C GLU A 124 3.51 -5.82 10.63
N PHE A 125 4.22 -4.69 10.69
CA PHE A 125 3.71 -3.43 10.17
C PHE A 125 3.53 -3.43 8.66
N THR A 126 4.36 -4.14 7.90
CA THR A 126 4.18 -4.27 6.44
C THR A 126 2.86 -4.97 6.14
N LEU A 127 2.58 -6.09 6.81
CA LEU A 127 1.36 -6.86 6.61
C LEU A 127 0.12 -6.09 7.09
N ARG A 128 0.15 -5.56 8.31
CA ARG A 128 -0.97 -4.77 8.86
C ARG A 128 -1.27 -3.55 8.00
N PHE A 129 -0.23 -2.86 7.54
CA PHE A 129 -0.40 -1.72 6.65
C PHE A 129 -1.05 -2.12 5.32
N ALA A 130 -0.55 -3.19 4.69
CA ALA A 130 -1.08 -3.66 3.42
C ALA A 130 -2.56 -4.08 3.55
N PHE A 131 -2.87 -4.99 4.47
CA PHE A 131 -4.19 -5.61 4.60
C PHE A 131 -5.21 -4.77 5.38
N GLU A 132 -4.83 -4.05 6.44
CA GLU A 132 -5.80 -3.28 7.25
C GLU A 132 -6.00 -1.83 6.74
N ALA A 133 -4.99 -1.25 6.08
CA ALA A 133 -5.05 0.16 5.66
C ALA A 133 -5.23 0.34 4.15
N ILE A 134 -4.57 -0.46 3.30
CA ILE A 134 -4.54 -0.23 1.85
C ILE A 134 -5.50 -1.14 1.09
N GLU A 135 -5.53 -2.44 1.36
CA GLU A 135 -6.40 -3.38 0.66
C GLU A 135 -7.89 -3.04 0.73
N PRO A 136 -8.45 -2.51 1.85
CA PRO A 136 -9.85 -2.15 1.86
C PRO A 136 -10.20 -1.08 0.83
N MET A 137 -9.27 -0.15 0.57
CA MET A 137 -9.40 0.82 -0.51
C MET A 137 -9.34 0.12 -1.88
N MET A 138 -8.47 -0.89 -2.02
CA MET A 138 -8.34 -1.62 -3.28
C MET A 138 -9.62 -2.37 -3.66
N ILE A 139 -10.25 -2.99 -2.67
CA ILE A 139 -11.52 -3.70 -2.82
C ILE A 139 -12.63 -2.71 -3.17
N GLU A 140 -12.76 -1.60 -2.43
CA GLU A 140 -13.85 -0.63 -2.60
C GLU A 140 -13.83 0.07 -3.97
N PHE A 141 -12.64 0.37 -4.52
CA PHE A 141 -12.55 1.13 -5.77
C PHE A 141 -12.30 0.29 -7.02
N TRP A 142 -11.67 -0.87 -6.89
CA TRP A 142 -11.23 -1.64 -8.06
C TRP A 142 -11.54 -3.14 -7.96
N GLU A 143 -12.25 -3.58 -6.92
CA GLU A 143 -12.56 -5.01 -6.69
C GLU A 143 -11.29 -5.89 -6.73
N GLN A 144 -10.16 -5.34 -6.27
CA GLN A 144 -8.86 -6.03 -6.25
C GLN A 144 -8.45 -6.37 -4.82
N ILE A 145 -7.83 -7.53 -4.65
CA ILE A 145 -7.15 -7.97 -3.42
C ILE A 145 -5.65 -8.12 -3.68
N ILE A 146 -4.83 -8.00 -2.63
CA ILE A 146 -3.36 -8.07 -2.71
C ILE A 146 -2.90 -9.39 -3.34
N LEU A 147 -3.59 -10.50 -3.02
CA LEU A 147 -3.22 -11.84 -3.50
C LEU A 147 -3.21 -11.94 -5.04
N LEU A 148 -4.02 -11.15 -5.76
CA LEU A 148 -4.01 -11.10 -7.23
C LEU A 148 -2.77 -10.43 -7.83
N HIS A 149 -1.99 -9.75 -6.99
CA HIS A 149 -0.82 -8.97 -7.40
C HIS A 149 0.50 -9.52 -6.88
N LEU A 150 0.50 -10.73 -6.31
CA LEU A 150 1.72 -11.39 -5.90
C LEU A 150 2.64 -11.66 -7.11
N PRO A 151 3.97 -11.67 -6.90
CA PRO A 151 4.90 -12.14 -7.91
C PRO A 151 4.70 -13.64 -8.16
N GLU A 152 4.98 -14.08 -9.38
CA GLU A 152 5.04 -15.51 -9.68
C GLU A 152 6.27 -16.11 -9.00
N TYR A 153 6.05 -16.94 -7.98
CA TYR A 153 7.08 -17.74 -7.33
C TYR A 153 6.79 -19.24 -7.52
N ASP A 154 7.83 -20.07 -7.45
CA ASP A 154 7.74 -21.52 -7.67
C ASP A 154 7.07 -22.30 -6.52
N PHE A 155 6.48 -21.63 -5.53
CA PHE A 155 5.90 -22.26 -4.32
C PHE A 155 4.57 -21.58 -3.93
N GLU A 156 3.80 -22.24 -3.04
CA GLU A 156 2.47 -21.82 -2.60
C GLU A 156 2.51 -20.61 -1.64
N ILE A 157 2.81 -19.43 -2.18
CA ILE A 157 2.98 -18.18 -1.41
C ILE A 157 1.74 -17.77 -0.61
N ASP A 158 0.54 -18.08 -1.10
CA ASP A 158 -0.71 -17.73 -0.44
C ASP A 158 -0.81 -18.38 0.95
N GLN A 159 -0.39 -19.65 1.08
CA GLN A 159 -0.38 -20.36 2.36
C GLN A 159 0.60 -19.76 3.37
N HIS A 160 1.75 -19.27 2.88
CA HIS A 160 2.70 -18.56 3.72
C HIS A 160 2.10 -17.24 4.23
N ILE A 161 1.43 -16.49 3.36
CA ILE A 161 0.76 -15.24 3.75
C ILE A 161 -0.32 -15.52 4.80
N GLU A 162 -1.21 -16.48 4.57
CA GLU A 162 -2.26 -16.87 5.53
C GLU A 162 -1.68 -17.22 6.90
N THR A 163 -0.59 -17.99 6.93
CA THR A 163 0.11 -18.35 8.17
C THR A 163 0.56 -17.12 8.94
N TYR A 164 1.09 -16.11 8.25
CA TYR A 164 1.55 -14.86 8.86
C TYR A 164 0.38 -13.97 9.28
N LEU A 165 -0.70 -13.88 8.51
CA LEU A 165 -1.91 -13.14 8.89
C LEU A 165 -2.50 -13.70 10.19
N ILE A 166 -2.60 -15.03 10.30
CA ILE A 166 -3.04 -15.71 11.53
C ILE A 166 -2.08 -15.41 12.69
N ARG A 167 -0.76 -15.51 12.46
CA ARG A 167 0.26 -15.26 13.48
C ARG A 167 0.16 -13.86 14.08
N TYR A 168 -0.13 -12.86 13.25
CA TYR A 168 -0.23 -11.46 13.67
C TYR A 168 -1.67 -11.01 13.98
N GLN A 169 -2.64 -11.92 13.95
CA GLN A 169 -4.06 -11.63 14.22
C GLN A 169 -4.61 -10.53 13.31
N ILE A 170 -4.19 -10.54 12.04
CA ILE A 170 -4.64 -9.60 11.03
C ILE A 170 -5.95 -10.13 10.46
N ASP A 171 -7.04 -9.41 10.73
CA ASP A 171 -8.37 -9.79 10.26
C ASP A 171 -8.58 -9.33 8.82
N VAL A 172 -8.85 -10.30 7.95
CA VAL A 172 -9.13 -10.09 6.53
C VAL A 172 -10.55 -10.56 6.15
N SER A 173 -11.43 -10.73 7.14
CA SER A 173 -12.76 -11.34 6.98
C SER A 173 -13.74 -10.62 6.03
N ASP A 174 -13.38 -9.46 5.45
CA ASP A 174 -14.08 -8.87 4.30
C ASP A 174 -13.91 -9.72 3.00
N HIS A 175 -12.98 -10.69 2.96
CA HIS A 175 -12.70 -11.56 1.79
C HIS A 175 -13.80 -12.59 1.46
N ASP A 176 -14.53 -13.10 2.46
CA ASP A 176 -15.49 -14.21 2.26
C ASP A 176 -16.78 -13.79 1.51
N SER A 177 -16.98 -12.48 1.30
CA SER A 177 -18.14 -11.94 0.57
C SER A 177 -17.95 -11.81 -0.96
N MET A 178 -16.74 -12.00 -1.49
CA MET A 178 -16.46 -11.87 -2.94
C MET A 178 -16.18 -13.21 -3.65
N GLY A 179 -16.34 -14.35 -2.97
CA GLY A 179 -16.07 -15.68 -3.50
C GLY A 179 -17.23 -16.67 -3.36
N MET A 180 -18.32 -16.46 -4.10
CA MET A 180 -19.23 -17.51 -4.57
C MET A 180 -19.69 -17.24 -6.00
#